data_AF-A0A819JMC6-F1
#
_entry.id   AF-A0A819JMC6-F1
#
_cell.length_a   1.000
_cell.length_b   1.000
_cell.length_c   1.000
_cell.angle_alpha   90.00
_cell.angle_beta   90.00
_cell.angle_gamma   90.00
#
_symmetry.space_group_name_H-M   'P 1'
#
loop_
_entity.id
_entity.type
_entity.pdbx_description
1 polymer ?
#
loop_
_entity_poly.entity_id
_entity_poly.type
_entity_poly.pdbx_seq_one_letter_code
_entity_poly.pdbx_strand_id
1 'polypeptide(L)'
;MYRRLPTASISGGIPVTDWTLVGGNTYKAVMTQPIFVNQLFVDNRRIVRTRIPINQSEQVQIITPVNEFVVLIAGTNATNPVEGIIIDNVAIQYSAWNIGRTQQADYQAASFLTTAPLYIANATSIIISNVEVSHTGSYGVWIKEATTDINIINSLITDTGAGGIRIGQMIAPVPTPTSSINIISNEVSYGGNVFPSGVGVISHRAIDVVIADNSIHHHRYTGVSIGWEWGYSPSYTSSGGPPRGNWWQLPHPKKF
;
A
#
# COMPACT_ATOMS: atom_id res chain seq x y z
N MET A 1 11.75 15.50 10.93
CA MET A 1 11.08 16.39 9.96
C MET A 1 10.91 15.57 8.70
N TYR A 2 9.70 15.10 8.39
CA TYR A 2 9.47 14.26 7.21
C TYR A 2 9.74 15.07 5.94
N ARG A 3 10.66 14.59 5.10
CA ARG A 3 11.11 15.29 3.89
C ARG A 3 9.97 15.31 2.87
N ARG A 4 9.18 16.38 2.87
CA ARG A 4 8.31 16.69 1.72
C ARG A 4 9.21 17.10 0.57
N LEU A 5 9.33 16.24 -0.43
CA LEU A 5 9.87 16.63 -1.71
C LEU A 5 8.78 17.48 -2.43
N PRO A 6 9.14 18.51 -3.21
CA PRO A 6 8.23 19.14 -4.16
C PRO A 6 7.95 18.12 -5.27
N THR A 7 6.90 17.35 -5.08
CA THR A 7 6.67 16.08 -5.78
C THR A 7 5.38 16.19 -6.60
N ALA A 8 5.41 15.70 -7.84
CA ALA A 8 4.19 15.53 -8.62
C ALA A 8 3.26 14.53 -7.90
N SER A 9 1.97 14.85 -7.77
CA SER A 9 1.01 14.02 -7.04
C SER A 9 -0.02 13.39 -7.97
N ILE A 10 -0.21 12.09 -7.85
CA ILE A 10 -1.27 11.32 -8.50
C ILE A 10 -2.27 10.92 -7.41
N SER A 11 -3.51 11.40 -7.52
CA SER A 11 -4.57 11.19 -6.52
C SER A 11 -5.64 10.23 -7.04
N GLY A 12 -6.00 9.23 -6.22
CA GLY A 12 -7.18 8.39 -6.42
C GLY A 12 -8.48 8.98 -5.86
N GLY A 13 -8.41 10.15 -5.21
CA GLY A 13 -9.54 10.81 -4.56
C GLY A 13 -9.95 12.12 -5.22
N ILE A 14 -11.13 12.59 -4.83
CA ILE A 14 -11.72 13.85 -5.30
C ILE A 14 -11.95 14.83 -4.13
N PRO A 15 -11.80 16.15 -4.36
CA PRO A 15 -12.21 17.15 -3.38
C PRO A 15 -13.72 17.06 -3.09
N VAL A 16 -14.09 17.27 -1.83
CA VAL A 16 -15.48 17.45 -1.40
C VAL A 16 -15.69 18.92 -1.07
N THR A 17 -16.52 19.59 -1.85
CA THR A 17 -16.82 21.03 -1.75
C THR A 17 -18.24 21.26 -1.24
N ASP A 18 -18.65 22.53 -1.14
CA ASP A 18 -20.04 22.93 -0.91
C ASP A 18 -20.62 22.44 0.43
N TRP A 19 -19.80 22.50 1.49
CA TRP A 19 -20.20 22.16 2.83
C TRP A 19 -21.20 23.18 3.41
N THR A 20 -22.31 22.68 3.93
CA THR A 20 -23.37 23.46 4.57
C THR A 20 -23.48 23.07 6.05
N LEU A 21 -23.57 24.07 6.92
CA LEU A 21 -23.75 23.86 8.36
C LEU A 21 -25.13 23.24 8.61
N VAL A 22 -25.15 22.11 9.32
CA VAL A 22 -26.40 21.45 9.77
C VAL A 22 -26.75 21.89 11.19
N GLY A 23 -25.75 22.04 12.06
CA GLY A 23 -25.90 22.48 13.45
C GLY A 23 -24.72 22.05 14.32
N GLY A 24 -24.39 22.85 15.34
CA GLY A 24 -23.19 22.63 16.17
C GLY A 24 -21.92 22.65 15.31
N ASN A 25 -21.16 21.54 15.33
CA ASN A 25 -19.96 21.33 14.52
C ASN A 25 -20.18 20.32 13.38
N THR A 26 -21.44 20.11 12.98
CA THR A 26 -21.80 19.14 11.96
C THR A 26 -22.07 19.87 10.64
N TYR A 27 -21.32 19.48 9.61
CA TYR A 27 -21.47 19.97 8.25
C TYR A 27 -21.89 18.83 7.33
N LYS A 28 -22.63 19.16 6.26
CA LYS A 28 -22.97 18.23 5.19
C LYS A 28 -22.52 18.78 3.84
N ALA A 29 -22.03 17.91 2.97
CA ALA A 29 -21.86 18.16 1.55
C ALA A 29 -22.65 17.10 0.78
N VAL A 30 -23.14 17.45 -0.40
CA VAL A 30 -23.86 16.52 -1.27
C VAL A 30 -22.95 16.15 -2.43
N MET A 31 -22.65 14.85 -2.57
CA MET A 31 -21.89 14.35 -3.71
C MET A 31 -22.84 14.22 -4.91
N THR A 32 -22.42 14.77 -6.06
CA THR A 32 -23.21 14.75 -7.31
C THR A 32 -23.25 13.39 -7.97
N GLN A 33 -22.32 12.49 -7.63
CA GLN A 33 -22.31 11.10 -8.06
C GLN A 33 -22.46 10.16 -6.86
N PRO A 34 -23.13 9.00 -7.02
CA PRO A 34 -23.24 7.99 -5.97
C PRO A 34 -21.87 7.32 -5.74
N ILE A 35 -21.05 7.96 -4.91
CA ILE A 35 -19.75 7.43 -4.51
C ILE A 35 -19.83 6.79 -3.12
N PHE A 36 -19.08 5.71 -2.93
CA PHE A 36 -18.98 5.07 -1.62
C PHE A 36 -17.83 5.69 -0.82
N VAL A 37 -18.17 6.49 0.18
CA VAL A 37 -17.19 7.18 1.03
C VAL A 37 -16.90 6.35 2.27
N ASN A 38 -15.73 5.72 2.30
CA ASN A 38 -15.22 4.99 3.46
C ASN A 38 -14.17 5.75 4.26
N GLN A 39 -13.59 6.79 3.66
CA GLN A 39 -12.47 7.54 4.19
C GLN A 39 -12.65 9.00 3.82
N LEU A 40 -12.26 9.90 4.74
CA LEU A 40 -12.16 11.31 4.47
C LEU A 40 -10.81 11.81 4.97
N PHE A 41 -10.23 12.74 4.22
CA PHE A 41 -9.00 13.41 4.58
C PHE A 41 -9.27 14.90 4.65
N VAL A 42 -8.75 15.54 5.69
CA VAL A 42 -8.84 16.98 5.92
C VAL A 42 -7.43 17.49 6.07
N ASP A 43 -7.01 18.41 5.20
CA ASP A 43 -5.65 18.96 5.17
C ASP A 43 -4.57 17.85 5.25
N ASN A 44 -4.71 16.83 4.39
CA ASN A 44 -3.88 15.62 4.33
C ASN A 44 -3.85 14.78 5.61
N ARG A 45 -4.88 14.88 6.47
CA ARG A 45 -5.01 14.03 7.66
C ARG A 45 -6.24 13.15 7.53
N ARG A 46 -6.04 11.84 7.66
CA ARG A 46 -7.14 10.89 7.78
C ARG A 46 -7.99 11.24 8.99
N ILE A 47 -9.29 11.44 8.77
CA ILE A 47 -10.24 11.64 9.87
C ILE A 47 -11.03 10.35 10.14
N VAL A 48 -11.44 10.18 11.39
CA VAL A 48 -12.25 9.03 11.81
C VAL A 48 -13.66 9.15 11.22
N ARG A 49 -14.20 8.04 10.70
CA ARG A 49 -15.50 7.95 9.99
C ARG A 49 -16.72 8.54 10.73
N THR A 50 -16.61 8.85 12.02
CA THR A 50 -17.68 9.38 12.88
C THR A 50 -17.44 10.80 13.39
N ARG A 51 -16.32 11.45 13.03
CA ARG A 51 -15.99 12.80 13.49
C ARG A 51 -15.43 13.64 12.35
N ILE A 52 -16.18 14.66 11.94
CA ILE A 52 -15.58 15.85 11.35
C ILE A 52 -15.22 16.75 12.54
N PRO A 53 -13.94 17.08 12.79
CA PRO A 53 -13.59 17.94 13.90
C PRO A 53 -14.12 19.37 13.66
N ILE A 54 -14.87 19.86 14.65
CA ILE A 54 -14.98 21.25 15.16
C ILE A 54 -14.66 22.40 14.19
N ASN A 55 -15.64 23.29 14.04
CA ASN A 55 -15.57 24.70 13.60
C ASN A 55 -14.30 25.08 12.80
N GLN A 56 -14.25 24.71 11.53
CA GLN A 56 -13.24 25.23 10.61
C GLN A 56 -13.90 25.62 9.28
N SER A 57 -14.41 26.84 9.25
CA SER A 57 -14.71 27.58 8.02
C SER A 57 -13.44 28.03 7.25
N GLU A 58 -12.26 27.52 7.63
CA GLU A 58 -10.95 27.87 7.06
C GLU A 58 -10.15 26.66 6.52
N GLN A 59 -10.72 25.45 6.54
CA GLN A 59 -10.04 24.27 5.97
C GLN A 59 -9.91 24.36 4.45
N VAL A 60 -8.72 24.04 3.94
CA VAL A 60 -8.34 24.30 2.55
C VAL A 60 -8.63 23.10 1.65
N GLN A 61 -8.66 21.87 2.19
CA GLN A 61 -8.92 20.69 1.37
C GLN A 61 -9.54 19.52 2.13
N ILE A 62 -10.73 19.07 1.69
CA ILE A 62 -11.37 17.83 2.13
C ILE A 62 -11.42 16.86 0.94
N ILE A 63 -10.90 15.64 1.09
CA ILE A 63 -10.78 14.66 -0.01
C ILE A 63 -11.43 13.34 0.38
N THR A 64 -12.21 12.76 -0.54
CA THR A 64 -12.67 11.38 -0.46
C THR A 64 -12.00 10.52 -1.53
N PRO A 65 -11.35 9.40 -1.18
CA PRO A 65 -10.88 8.41 -2.14
C PRO A 65 -12.03 7.79 -2.94
N VAL A 66 -11.82 7.55 -4.23
CA VAL A 66 -12.80 6.88 -5.10
C VAL A 66 -12.21 5.77 -5.96
N ASN A 67 -10.90 5.80 -6.25
CA ASN A 67 -10.20 4.75 -7.01
C ASN A 67 -9.36 3.85 -6.11
N GLU A 68 -9.49 2.53 -6.26
CA GLU A 68 -8.65 1.56 -5.52
C GLU A 68 -7.23 1.43 -6.11
N PHE A 69 -7.14 1.49 -7.44
CA PHE A 69 -5.89 1.59 -8.19
C PHE A 69 -5.63 3.05 -8.55
N VAL A 70 -4.42 3.54 -8.32
CA VAL A 70 -4.01 4.91 -8.68
C VAL A 70 -2.95 4.88 -9.78
N VAL A 71 -1.99 3.97 -9.64
CA VAL A 71 -0.98 3.63 -10.66
C VAL A 71 -0.99 2.11 -10.86
N LEU A 72 -1.37 1.70 -12.08
CA LEU A 72 -1.41 0.30 -12.49
C LEU A 72 -0.30 0.05 -13.52
N ILE A 73 0.69 -0.76 -13.15
CA ILE A 73 1.76 -1.23 -14.03
C ILE A 73 1.50 -2.71 -14.32
N ALA A 74 0.80 -3.00 -15.40
CA ALA A 74 0.41 -4.37 -15.70
C ALA A 74 0.55 -4.75 -17.16
N GLY A 75 1.36 -5.76 -17.43
CA GLY A 75 1.33 -6.51 -18.69
C GLY A 75 0.07 -7.36 -18.80
N THR A 76 -0.23 -7.83 -20.01
CA THR A 76 -1.44 -8.63 -20.26
C THR A 76 -1.35 -10.01 -19.64
N ASN A 77 -0.15 -10.60 -19.58
CA ASN A 77 0.14 -11.89 -18.98
C ASN A 77 1.66 -12.08 -18.79
N ALA A 78 2.06 -13.21 -18.21
CA ALA A 78 3.46 -13.56 -17.94
C ALA A 78 4.36 -13.60 -19.18
N THR A 79 3.83 -13.82 -20.38
CA THR A 79 4.61 -13.85 -21.63
C THR A 79 4.63 -12.50 -22.36
N ASN A 80 3.84 -11.54 -21.89
CA ASN A 80 3.76 -10.18 -22.43
C ASN A 80 3.82 -9.17 -21.28
N PRO A 81 4.96 -9.11 -20.55
CA PRO A 81 5.08 -8.21 -19.42
C PRO A 81 5.24 -6.75 -19.86
N VAL A 82 4.94 -5.82 -18.95
CA VAL A 82 5.41 -4.44 -19.06
C VAL A 82 6.85 -4.37 -18.56
N GLU A 83 7.73 -3.67 -19.28
CA GLU A 83 9.16 -3.65 -18.98
C GLU A 83 9.76 -2.23 -18.94
N GLY A 84 10.79 -2.02 -18.12
CA GLY A 84 11.68 -0.88 -18.23
C GLY A 84 11.09 0.46 -17.76
N ILE A 85 10.23 0.45 -16.74
CA ILE A 85 9.62 1.66 -16.18
C ILE A 85 10.41 2.16 -14.97
N ILE A 86 10.61 3.47 -14.92
CA ILE A 86 11.16 4.17 -13.76
C ILE A 86 10.12 5.18 -13.28
N ILE A 87 9.75 5.09 -12.00
CA ILE A 87 8.96 6.11 -11.30
C ILE A 87 9.86 6.72 -10.23
N ASP A 88 10.16 8.00 -10.39
CA ASP A 88 11.01 8.75 -9.46
C ASP A 88 10.34 10.05 -9.02
N ASN A 89 10.42 10.35 -7.72
CA ASN A 89 9.92 11.60 -7.14
C ASN A 89 8.45 11.88 -7.48
N VAL A 90 7.58 10.91 -7.17
CA VAL A 90 6.10 10.99 -7.31
C VAL A 90 5.40 10.63 -6.00
N ALA A 91 4.30 11.32 -5.68
CA ALA A 91 3.40 10.97 -4.60
C ALA A 91 2.16 10.27 -5.17
N ILE A 92 1.80 9.10 -4.64
CA ILE A 92 0.64 8.29 -5.01
C ILE A 92 -0.29 8.24 -3.81
N GLN A 93 -1.43 8.93 -3.89
CA GLN A 93 -2.24 9.24 -2.71
C GLN A 93 -3.73 8.95 -2.88
N TYR A 94 -4.44 8.88 -1.76
CA TYR A 94 -5.91 8.89 -1.70
C TYR A 94 -6.58 7.74 -2.45
N SER A 95 -6.10 6.51 -2.28
CA SER A 95 -6.79 5.34 -2.82
C SER A 95 -7.91 4.85 -1.90
N ALA A 96 -8.98 4.37 -2.52
CA ALA A 96 -10.12 3.77 -1.84
C ALA A 96 -9.83 2.30 -1.47
N TRP A 97 -10.80 1.71 -0.80
CA TRP A 97 -10.94 0.26 -0.63
C TRP A 97 -12.42 -0.09 -0.72
N ASN A 98 -12.72 -1.27 -1.25
CA ASN A 98 -14.09 -1.74 -1.38
C ASN A 98 -14.25 -3.19 -0.89
N ILE A 99 -14.97 -3.35 0.22
CA ILE A 99 -15.52 -4.65 0.65
C ILE A 99 -17.00 -4.47 0.98
N GLY A 100 -17.79 -5.53 0.80
CA GLY A 100 -19.21 -5.52 1.15
C GLY A 100 -19.40 -5.30 2.65
N ARG A 101 -20.49 -4.63 3.05
CA ARG A 101 -20.79 -4.34 4.48
C ARG A 101 -20.87 -5.58 5.38
N THR A 102 -21.22 -6.73 4.80
CA THR A 102 -21.33 -8.02 5.47
C THR A 102 -20.22 -8.99 5.09
N GLN A 103 -19.24 -8.55 4.30
CA GLN A 103 -18.14 -9.39 3.87
C GLN A 103 -17.18 -9.64 5.04
N GLN A 104 -16.70 -10.87 5.13
CA GLN A 104 -15.70 -11.26 6.11
C GLN A 104 -14.39 -10.46 5.89
N ALA A 105 -13.86 -9.89 6.96
CA ALA A 105 -12.70 -8.98 6.93
C ALA A 105 -11.66 -9.29 8.01
N ASP A 106 -11.61 -10.54 8.49
CA ASP A 106 -10.77 -11.01 9.59
C ASP A 106 -9.63 -11.95 9.17
N TYR A 107 -9.43 -12.15 7.85
CA TYR A 107 -8.33 -13.01 7.38
C TYR A 107 -6.95 -12.44 7.76
N GLN A 108 -5.99 -13.36 7.97
CA GLN A 108 -4.59 -13.05 8.21
C GLN A 108 -4.05 -12.08 7.15
N ALA A 109 -3.23 -11.11 7.58
CA ALA A 109 -2.60 -10.12 6.71
C ALA A 109 -3.58 -9.28 5.87
N ALA A 110 -4.86 -9.19 6.26
CA ALA A 110 -5.94 -8.60 5.45
C ALA A 110 -5.97 -9.18 4.02
N SER A 111 -5.75 -10.48 3.90
CA SER A 111 -5.54 -11.20 2.62
C SER A 111 -6.73 -11.12 1.66
N PHE A 112 -7.95 -10.88 2.17
CA PHE A 112 -9.16 -10.68 1.38
C PHE A 112 -9.13 -9.43 0.48
N LEU A 113 -8.21 -8.49 0.71
CA LEU A 113 -8.04 -7.31 -0.14
C LEU A 113 -7.45 -7.70 -1.50
N THR A 114 -8.05 -7.19 -2.57
CA THR A 114 -7.72 -7.50 -3.97
C THR A 114 -7.04 -6.34 -4.73
N THR A 115 -6.88 -5.19 -4.08
CA THR A 115 -6.43 -3.95 -4.72
C THR A 115 -5.37 -3.19 -3.89
N ALA A 116 -4.56 -2.37 -4.57
CA ALA A 116 -3.59 -1.44 -3.99
C ALA A 116 -3.43 -0.21 -4.90
N PRO A 117 -3.10 0.99 -4.36
CA PRO A 117 -2.88 2.19 -5.15
C PRO A 117 -1.78 2.03 -6.17
N LEU A 118 -0.63 1.48 -5.74
CA LEU A 118 0.47 1.13 -6.61
C LEU A 118 0.45 -0.38 -6.80
N TYR A 119 0.02 -0.81 -7.98
CA TYR A 119 -0.17 -2.21 -8.29
C TYR A 119 0.66 -2.61 -9.50
N ILE A 120 1.46 -3.65 -9.32
CA ILE A 120 2.44 -4.14 -10.31
C ILE A 120 2.17 -5.62 -10.53
N ALA A 121 1.92 -6.02 -11.77
CA ALA A 121 1.63 -7.41 -12.14
C ALA A 121 2.14 -7.68 -13.57
N ASN A 122 2.56 -8.91 -13.90
CA ASN A 122 3.09 -9.21 -15.25
C ASN A 122 4.09 -8.14 -15.71
N ALA A 123 5.13 -7.87 -14.91
CA ALA A 123 6.06 -6.77 -15.18
C ALA A 123 7.51 -7.15 -14.84
N THR A 124 8.46 -6.55 -15.55
CA THR A 124 9.89 -6.73 -15.25
C THR A 124 10.67 -5.43 -15.31
N SER A 125 11.78 -5.36 -14.58
CA SER A 125 12.74 -4.27 -14.67
C SER A 125 12.10 -2.92 -14.33
N ILE A 126 11.42 -2.87 -13.19
CA ILE A 126 10.70 -1.69 -12.70
C ILE A 126 11.46 -1.08 -11.52
N ILE A 127 11.73 0.22 -11.58
CA ILE A 127 12.37 0.97 -10.51
C ILE A 127 11.38 2.01 -9.96
N ILE A 128 11.18 1.98 -8.65
CA ILE A 128 10.35 2.92 -7.91
C ILE A 128 11.24 3.55 -6.84
N SER A 129 11.63 4.80 -7.03
CA SER A 129 12.57 5.50 -6.17
C SER A 129 12.05 6.85 -5.69
N ASN A 130 12.37 7.22 -4.45
CA ASN A 130 11.99 8.52 -3.90
C ASN A 130 10.47 8.80 -4.01
N VAL A 131 9.65 7.76 -3.91
CA VAL A 131 8.19 7.85 -4.03
C VAL A 131 7.56 7.94 -2.65
N GLU A 132 6.46 8.68 -2.55
CA GLU A 132 5.56 8.62 -1.40
C GLU A 132 4.29 7.85 -1.80
N VAL A 133 3.93 6.81 -1.04
CA VAL A 133 2.62 6.18 -1.11
C VAL A 133 1.90 6.42 0.21
N SER A 134 0.85 7.23 0.20
CA SER A 134 0.18 7.64 1.44
C SER A 134 -1.32 7.82 1.32
N HIS A 135 -2.00 7.89 2.47
CA HIS A 135 -3.44 8.15 2.52
C HIS A 135 -4.28 7.08 1.80
N THR A 136 -3.92 5.81 1.95
CA THR A 136 -4.49 4.70 1.15
C THR A 136 -5.53 3.88 1.90
N GLY A 137 -6.39 3.17 1.18
CA GLY A 137 -7.44 2.31 1.72
C GLY A 137 -7.06 0.89 2.08
N SER A 138 -6.09 0.35 1.37
CA SER A 138 -5.65 -1.03 1.48
C SER A 138 -4.15 -1.07 1.82
N TYR A 139 -3.40 -2.02 1.26
CA TYR A 139 -1.94 -1.95 1.27
C TYR A 139 -1.46 -0.76 0.43
N GLY A 140 -0.27 -0.23 0.70
CA GLY A 140 0.31 0.84 -0.14
C GLY A 140 0.76 0.33 -1.50
N VAL A 141 1.49 -0.79 -1.52
CA VAL A 141 2.04 -1.37 -2.75
C VAL A 141 1.71 -2.85 -2.84
N TRP A 142 1.35 -3.32 -4.04
CA TRP A 142 1.28 -4.74 -4.33
C TRP A 142 2.10 -5.11 -5.58
N ILE A 143 3.13 -5.92 -5.36
CA ILE A 143 3.90 -6.62 -6.40
C ILE A 143 3.32 -8.04 -6.53
N LYS A 144 2.52 -8.28 -7.57
CA LYS A 144 1.72 -9.50 -7.75
C LYS A 144 2.44 -10.56 -8.60
N GLU A 145 1.73 -11.58 -9.07
CA GLU A 145 2.32 -12.70 -9.81
C GLU A 145 2.98 -12.29 -11.12
N ALA A 146 3.81 -13.20 -11.64
CA ALA A 146 4.53 -13.05 -12.91
C ALA A 146 5.32 -11.74 -13.01
N THR A 147 5.85 -11.28 -11.88
CA THR A 147 6.55 -10.00 -11.77
C THR A 147 7.96 -10.25 -11.26
N THR A 148 8.96 -9.69 -11.94
CA THR A 148 10.38 -9.93 -11.63
C THR A 148 11.23 -8.66 -11.71
N ASP A 149 12.39 -8.63 -11.08
CA ASP A 149 13.33 -7.49 -11.09
C ASP A 149 12.65 -6.15 -10.76
N ILE A 150 12.08 -6.08 -9.56
CA ILE A 150 11.41 -4.89 -9.05
C ILE A 150 12.22 -4.30 -7.91
N ASN A 151 12.47 -3.00 -8.01
CA ASN A 151 13.27 -2.27 -7.04
C ASN A 151 12.43 -1.13 -6.45
N ILE A 152 12.10 -1.22 -5.15
CA ILE A 152 11.47 -0.14 -4.39
C ILE A 152 12.50 0.41 -3.41
N ILE A 153 12.94 1.65 -3.64
CA ILE A 153 14.12 2.23 -3.01
C ILE A 153 13.84 3.64 -2.46
N ASN A 154 14.39 3.98 -1.30
CA ASN A 154 14.37 5.34 -0.74
C ASN A 154 12.97 5.99 -0.70
N SER A 155 11.93 5.18 -0.52
CA SER A 155 10.53 5.59 -0.62
C SER A 155 9.85 5.59 0.75
N LEU A 156 8.77 6.35 0.88
CA LEU A 156 7.93 6.44 2.07
C LEU A 156 6.57 5.80 1.79
N ILE A 157 6.22 4.74 2.53
CA ILE A 157 4.91 4.12 2.47
C ILE A 157 4.25 4.30 3.83
N THR A 158 3.25 5.18 3.92
CA THR A 158 2.69 5.60 5.22
C THR A 158 1.18 5.85 5.21
N ASP A 159 0.54 5.93 6.38
CA ASP A 159 -0.91 6.15 6.52
C ASP A 159 -1.76 5.21 5.63
N THR A 160 -1.48 3.91 5.70
CA THR A 160 -2.17 2.90 4.90
C THR A 160 -3.35 2.30 5.66
N GLY A 161 -4.38 1.88 4.94
CA GLY A 161 -5.56 1.24 5.53
C GLY A 161 -5.27 -0.17 6.04
N ALA A 162 -4.44 -0.93 5.31
CA ALA A 162 -3.93 -2.24 5.72
C ALA A 162 -2.41 -2.16 5.91
N GLY A 163 -1.62 -2.99 5.24
CA GLY A 163 -0.17 -2.99 5.40
C GLY A 163 0.57 -1.98 4.50
N GLY A 164 1.89 -2.10 4.44
CA GLY A 164 2.74 -1.26 3.58
C GLY A 164 2.93 -1.87 2.20
N ILE A 165 3.78 -2.90 2.12
CA ILE A 165 4.19 -3.54 0.87
C ILE A 165 3.80 -5.01 0.88
N ARG A 166 3.12 -5.45 -0.18
CA ARG A 166 2.69 -6.83 -0.38
C ARG A 166 3.37 -7.41 -1.60
N ILE A 167 4.01 -8.56 -1.43
CA ILE A 167 4.77 -9.26 -2.48
C ILE A 167 4.16 -10.64 -2.69
N GLY A 168 4.03 -11.05 -3.95
CA GLY A 168 3.61 -12.38 -4.35
C GLY A 168 2.10 -12.62 -4.26
N GLN A 169 1.73 -13.85 -4.56
CA GLN A 169 0.36 -14.34 -4.65
C GLN A 169 0.03 -15.31 -3.50
N MET A 170 -1.23 -15.35 -3.10
CA MET A 170 -1.74 -16.18 -2.00
C MET A 170 -2.33 -17.51 -2.42
N ILE A 171 -2.62 -17.65 -3.71
CA ILE A 171 -3.26 -18.84 -4.27
C ILE A 171 -2.16 -19.72 -4.85
N ALA A 172 -2.17 -20.99 -4.46
CA ALA A 172 -1.34 -22.03 -5.05
C ALA A 172 -2.16 -22.84 -6.08
N PRO A 173 -1.53 -23.43 -7.10
CA PRO A 173 -0.12 -23.30 -7.45
C PRO A 173 0.22 -21.91 -8.01
N VAL A 174 1.50 -21.54 -8.02
CA VAL A 174 1.99 -20.29 -8.62
C VAL A 174 2.76 -20.63 -9.90
N PRO A 175 2.13 -20.58 -11.09
CA PRO A 175 2.77 -21.02 -12.34
C PRO A 175 4.01 -20.20 -12.69
N THR A 176 3.94 -18.89 -12.44
CA THR A 176 5.06 -17.95 -12.65
C THR A 176 5.31 -17.20 -11.34
N PRO A 177 6.26 -17.66 -10.52
CA PRO A 177 6.59 -17.03 -9.25
C PRO A 177 7.02 -15.58 -9.42
N THR A 178 6.57 -14.71 -8.52
CA THR A 178 7.16 -13.38 -8.33
C THR A 178 8.59 -13.57 -7.82
N SER A 179 9.57 -12.88 -8.42
CA SER A 179 10.96 -13.08 -8.00
C SER A 179 11.89 -11.88 -8.18
N SER A 180 13.10 -11.93 -7.61
CA SER A 180 14.09 -10.84 -7.73
C SER A 180 13.52 -9.49 -7.28
N ILE A 181 12.97 -9.44 -6.07
CA ILE A 181 12.32 -8.23 -5.54
C ILE A 181 13.21 -7.59 -4.48
N ASN A 182 13.54 -6.32 -4.67
CA ASN A 182 14.37 -5.54 -3.77
C ASN A 182 13.54 -4.44 -3.11
N ILE A 183 13.36 -4.53 -1.79
CA ILE A 183 12.77 -3.49 -0.95
C ILE A 183 13.89 -2.93 -0.08
N ILE A 184 14.44 -1.78 -0.45
CA ILE A 184 15.70 -1.27 0.12
C ILE A 184 15.56 0.17 0.62
N SER A 185 16.04 0.45 1.83
CA SER A 185 16.16 1.82 2.37
C SER A 185 14.84 2.62 2.37
N ASN A 186 13.69 1.94 2.54
CA ASN A 186 12.38 2.57 2.62
C ASN A 186 11.96 2.82 4.07
N GLU A 187 11.08 3.80 4.26
CA GLU A 187 10.28 3.90 5.49
C GLU A 187 8.87 3.34 5.23
N VAL A 188 8.45 2.37 6.06
CA VAL A 188 7.12 1.79 5.99
C VAL A 188 6.43 1.95 7.34
N SER A 189 5.50 2.90 7.43
CA SER A 189 5.00 3.36 8.73
C SER A 189 3.48 3.54 8.81
N TYR A 190 2.95 3.59 10.04
CA TYR A 190 1.57 3.99 10.33
C TYR A 190 0.48 3.22 9.55
N GLY A 191 0.64 1.90 9.38
CA GLY A 191 -0.35 1.04 8.72
C GLY A 191 -1.41 0.43 9.63
N GLY A 192 -2.44 -0.14 9.01
CA GLY A 192 -3.55 -0.88 9.63
C GLY A 192 -4.71 0.01 10.04
N ASN A 193 -4.81 1.24 9.53
CA ASN A 193 -5.80 2.22 10.00
C ASN A 193 -7.26 1.81 9.76
N VAL A 194 -7.49 0.89 8.81
CA VAL A 194 -8.80 0.32 8.49
C VAL A 194 -8.83 -1.17 8.84
N PHE A 195 -7.78 -1.90 8.46
CA PHE A 195 -7.64 -3.34 8.63
C PHE A 195 -6.43 -3.64 9.51
N PRO A 196 -6.61 -3.75 10.84
CA PRO A 196 -5.50 -3.90 11.78
C PRO A 196 -4.65 -5.15 11.55
N SER A 197 -5.19 -6.18 10.89
CA SER A 197 -4.46 -7.40 10.56
C SER A 197 -3.41 -7.24 9.45
N GLY A 198 -3.34 -6.07 8.78
CA GLY A 198 -2.34 -5.77 7.75
C GLY A 198 -0.89 -5.78 8.30
N VAL A 199 0.05 -6.22 7.47
CA VAL A 199 1.48 -6.37 7.82
C VAL A 199 2.30 -5.25 7.17
N GLY A 200 3.31 -4.72 7.87
CA GLY A 200 4.19 -3.68 7.31
C GLY A 200 4.77 -4.06 5.95
N VAL A 201 5.51 -5.17 5.88
CA VAL A 201 5.91 -5.81 4.63
C VAL A 201 5.62 -7.30 4.68
N ILE A 202 4.84 -7.80 3.70
CA ILE A 202 4.52 -9.22 3.60
C ILE A 202 5.02 -9.79 2.28
N SER A 203 5.83 -10.85 2.37
CA SER A 203 6.16 -11.72 1.24
C SER A 203 5.32 -12.97 1.34
N HIS A 204 4.36 -13.12 0.42
CA HIS A 204 3.59 -14.35 0.27
C HIS A 204 4.44 -15.38 -0.48
N ARG A 205 3.91 -15.98 -1.56
CA ARG A 205 4.68 -16.89 -2.42
C ARG A 205 5.52 -16.07 -3.41
N ALA A 206 6.80 -15.89 -3.08
CA ALA A 206 7.79 -15.21 -3.92
C ALA A 206 9.20 -15.76 -3.65
N ILE A 207 10.07 -15.69 -4.64
CA ILE A 207 11.43 -16.24 -4.61
C ILE A 207 12.43 -15.10 -4.74
N ASP A 208 13.58 -15.16 -4.07
CA ASP A 208 14.63 -14.14 -4.22
C ASP A 208 14.14 -12.71 -3.91
N VAL A 209 13.69 -12.53 -2.67
CA VAL A 209 13.20 -11.25 -2.13
C VAL A 209 14.19 -10.73 -1.09
N VAL A 210 14.74 -9.54 -1.34
CA VAL A 210 15.62 -8.82 -0.43
C VAL A 210 14.85 -7.69 0.26
N ILE A 211 14.84 -7.68 1.59
CA ILE A 211 14.26 -6.59 2.38
C ILE A 211 15.31 -6.11 3.37
N ALA A 212 16.04 -5.08 2.96
CA ALA A 212 17.23 -4.60 3.64
C ALA A 212 17.16 -3.10 3.93
N ASP A 213 17.73 -2.69 5.07
CA ASP A 213 17.86 -1.27 5.45
C ASP A 213 16.52 -0.48 5.54
N ASN A 214 15.39 -1.17 5.74
CA ASN A 214 14.10 -0.50 5.85
C ASN A 214 13.79 -0.13 7.31
N SER A 215 13.14 1.02 7.50
CA SER A 215 12.55 1.45 8.77
C SER A 215 11.06 1.09 8.79
N ILE A 216 10.69 0.03 9.52
CA ILE A 216 9.31 -0.46 9.60
C ILE A 216 8.77 -0.26 11.02
N HIS A 217 7.77 0.60 11.20
CA HIS A 217 7.27 0.95 12.54
C HIS A 217 5.82 1.43 12.57
N HIS A 218 5.21 1.44 13.75
CA HIS A 218 3.86 1.98 13.97
C HIS A 218 2.76 1.27 13.13
N HIS A 219 2.96 0.00 12.81
CA HIS A 219 1.90 -0.88 12.30
C HIS A 219 1.12 -1.49 13.48
N ARG A 220 -0.17 -1.79 13.28
CA ARG A 220 -1.04 -2.37 14.32
C ARG A 220 -0.84 -3.86 14.55
N TYR A 221 -0.11 -4.52 13.66
CA TYR A 221 0.19 -5.95 13.72
C TYR A 221 1.69 -6.17 13.45
N THR A 222 2.04 -7.20 12.70
CA THR A 222 3.44 -7.59 12.44
C THR A 222 4.14 -6.61 11.50
N GLY A 223 5.42 -6.33 11.77
CA GLY A 223 6.28 -5.52 10.90
C GLY A 223 6.64 -6.23 9.59
N VAL A 224 7.17 -7.46 9.67
CA VAL A 224 7.54 -8.28 8.50
C VAL A 224 6.97 -9.70 8.63
N SER A 225 6.30 -10.21 7.59
CA SER A 225 5.78 -11.58 7.53
C SER A 225 6.22 -12.26 6.25
N ILE A 226 6.86 -13.43 6.34
CA ILE A 226 7.45 -14.14 5.20
C ILE A 226 6.86 -15.54 5.08
N GLY A 227 6.45 -15.89 3.87
CA GLY A 227 5.83 -17.15 3.56
C GLY A 227 4.31 -17.10 3.59
N TRP A 228 3.71 -18.03 2.86
CA TRP A 228 2.26 -18.21 2.81
C TRP A 228 1.88 -19.67 2.58
N GLU A 229 2.40 -20.54 3.43
CA GLU A 229 2.14 -21.97 3.40
C GLU A 229 1.65 -22.42 4.78
N TRP A 230 0.54 -23.15 4.82
CA TRP A 230 -0.01 -23.71 6.06
C TRP A 230 0.14 -25.22 6.00
N GLY A 231 0.93 -25.77 6.91
CA GLY A 231 1.30 -27.19 6.94
C GLY A 231 2.79 -27.41 6.74
N TYR A 232 3.16 -28.64 6.37
CA TYR A 232 4.56 -29.07 6.22
C TYR A 232 4.98 -29.31 4.77
N SER A 233 4.15 -28.89 3.81
CA SER A 233 4.49 -28.93 2.39
C SER A 233 5.67 -27.98 2.08
N PRO A 234 6.45 -28.25 1.02
CA PRO A 234 7.47 -27.32 0.56
C PRO A 234 6.88 -25.92 0.33
N SER A 235 7.58 -24.90 0.82
CA SER A 235 7.18 -23.51 0.67
C SER A 235 7.48 -23.01 -0.76
N TYR A 236 6.56 -22.24 -1.34
CA TYR A 236 6.79 -21.44 -2.54
C TYR A 236 7.50 -20.10 -2.24
N THR A 237 8.11 -20.01 -1.07
CA THR A 237 8.90 -18.87 -0.60
C THR A 237 10.29 -19.36 -0.26
N SER A 238 11.28 -18.95 -1.03
CA SER A 238 12.66 -19.42 -0.88
C SER A 238 13.66 -18.31 -1.19
N SER A 239 14.89 -18.48 -0.72
CA SER A 239 16.03 -17.73 -1.24
C SER A 239 16.21 -18.02 -2.73
N GLY A 240 16.75 -17.06 -3.48
CA GLY A 240 17.31 -17.32 -4.80
C GLY A 240 18.44 -18.36 -4.74
N GLY A 241 18.88 -18.82 -5.91
CA GLY A 241 20.13 -19.56 -6.02
C GLY A 241 21.34 -18.66 -5.67
N PRO A 242 22.49 -19.23 -5.28
CA PRO A 242 23.70 -18.45 -5.00
C PRO A 242 24.06 -17.52 -6.19
N PRO A 243 24.44 -16.25 -5.95
CA PRO A 243 24.79 -15.61 -4.68
C PRO A 243 23.62 -14.90 -3.97
N ARG A 244 22.39 -15.01 -4.49
CA ARG A 244 21.25 -14.23 -3.99
C ARG A 244 20.45 -15.03 -2.97
N GLY A 245 20.25 -14.45 -1.79
CA GLY A 245 19.49 -15.04 -0.70
C GLY A 245 18.42 -14.06 -0.23
N ASN A 246 17.40 -14.55 0.46
CA ASN A 246 16.50 -13.63 1.15
C ASN A 246 17.24 -13.04 2.35
N TRP A 247 17.65 -11.78 2.26
CA TRP A 247 18.38 -11.07 3.31
C TRP A 247 17.42 -10.15 4.06
N TRP A 248 17.43 -10.29 5.39
CA TRP A 248 16.63 -9.50 6.32
C TRP A 248 17.59 -8.85 7.30
N GLN A 249 17.78 -7.54 7.21
CA GLN A 249 18.49 -6.79 8.23
C GLN A 249 17.47 -6.01 9.06
N LEU A 250 17.28 -6.42 10.31
CA LEU A 250 16.45 -5.68 11.25
C LEU A 250 17.12 -4.33 11.55
N PRO A 251 16.36 -3.22 11.68
CA PRO A 251 16.93 -1.94 12.02
C PRO A 251 17.64 -2.02 13.37
N HIS A 252 18.82 -1.41 13.46
CA HIS A 252 19.51 -1.22 14.74
C HIS A 252 18.55 -0.55 15.73
N PRO A 253 18.50 -0.98 17.01
CA PRO A 253 17.65 -0.33 18.00
C PRO A 253 18.06 1.14 18.11
N LYS A 254 17.20 2.05 17.64
CA LYS A 254 17.32 3.46 17.98
C LYS A 254 17.04 3.55 19.48
N LYS A 255 18.07 3.89 20.26
CA LYS A 255 17.88 4.29 21.66
C LYS A 255 16.88 5.45 21.66
N PHE A 256 15.78 5.27 22.40
CA PHE A 256 14.78 6.30 22.67
C PHE A 256 15.42 7.49 23.40
#